data_AF-A0A6S6R325-F1
#
_entry.id   AF-A0A6S6R325-F1
#
_cell.length_a   1.000
_cell.length_b   1.000
_cell.length_c   1.000
_cell.angle_alpha   90.00
_cell.angle_beta   90.00
_cell.angle_gamma   90.00
#
_symmetry.space_group_name_H-M   'P 1'
#
loop_
_entity.id
_entity.type
_entity.pdbx_description
1 polymer ?
#
loop_
_entity_poly.entity_id
_entity_poly.type
_entity_poly.pdbx_seq_one_letter_code
_entity_poly.pdbx_strand_id
1 'polypeptide(L)'
;MIVFNSYSGTILTIEDIQLDSRESFGCNKLITIEDQDKNIIDLIVTPGTYFVDLAMAEEGDTITAYFDANAPVPLIYPPRFRALIIIVGTDEVNSKVDYFNRQLSSSDGMLRLNISDTTIIILQNGQPFYQDPGNHFLIVLYGPSTRSIPAQTTPYTIIVLCQE
;
A
#
# COMPACT_ATOMS: atom_id res chain seq x y z
N MET A 1 4.58 -10.87 12.98
CA MET A 1 3.81 -10.99 11.73
C MET A 1 3.36 -9.58 11.39
N ILE A 2 3.61 -9.11 10.17
CA ILE A 2 3.26 -7.75 9.76
C ILE A 2 1.73 -7.63 9.71
N VAL A 3 1.18 -6.52 10.21
CA VAL A 3 -0.24 -6.17 10.07
C VAL A 3 -0.29 -4.88 9.29
N PHE A 4 -0.87 -4.90 8.10
CA PHE A 4 -0.93 -3.70 7.27
C PHE A 4 -2.09 -2.82 7.72
N ASN A 5 -1.80 -1.54 7.89
CA ASN A 5 -2.81 -0.48 7.97
C ASN A 5 -2.45 0.62 6.97
N SER A 6 -3.39 1.49 6.65
CA SER A 6 -3.21 2.49 5.60
C SER A 6 -3.74 3.87 5.98
N TYR A 7 -3.08 4.89 5.47
CA TYR A 7 -3.60 6.25 5.38
C TYR A 7 -3.74 6.65 3.92
N SER A 8 -4.82 7.35 3.59
CA SER A 8 -5.02 7.93 2.27
C SER A 8 -5.19 9.43 2.38
N GLY A 9 -4.61 10.17 1.44
CA GLY A 9 -4.63 11.62 1.46
C GLY A 9 -3.93 12.21 0.24
N THR A 10 -3.98 13.53 0.15
CA THR A 10 -3.31 14.30 -0.91
C THR A 10 -1.92 14.73 -0.44
N ILE A 11 -0.90 14.56 -1.28
CA ILE A 11 0.46 15.01 -0.99
C ILE A 11 0.49 16.54 -0.93
N LEU A 12 0.97 17.07 0.19
CA LEU A 12 1.24 18.50 0.38
C LEU A 12 2.68 18.85 0.04
N THR A 13 3.64 18.06 0.53
CA THR A 13 5.07 18.31 0.35
C THR A 13 5.85 17.00 0.20
N ILE A 14 6.97 17.08 -0.53
CA ILE A 14 7.97 16.01 -0.63
C ILE A 14 9.34 16.60 -0.32
N GLU A 15 9.94 16.19 0.80
CA GLU A 15 11.23 16.71 1.27
C GLU A 15 12.27 15.60 1.38
N ASP A 16 13.52 15.88 1.03
CA ASP A 16 14.63 14.96 1.31
C ASP A 16 14.99 15.01 2.80
N ILE A 17 15.12 13.84 3.42
CA ILE A 17 15.49 13.71 4.82
C ILE A 17 16.68 12.77 5.01
N GLN A 18 17.37 12.94 6.14
CA GLN A 18 18.44 12.06 6.57
C GLN A 18 18.01 11.37 7.86
N LEU A 19 17.88 10.03 7.84
CA LEU A 19 17.48 9.25 9.00
C LEU A 19 18.68 8.85 9.87
N ASP A 20 19.82 8.54 9.24
CA ASP A 20 21.12 8.32 9.89
C ASP A 20 22.21 9.20 9.25
N SER A 21 23.10 9.74 10.07
CA SER A 21 24.36 10.38 9.68
C SER A 21 25.21 9.61 8.66
N ARG A 22 25.05 8.28 8.59
CA ARG A 22 25.76 7.39 7.66
C ARG A 22 25.06 7.20 6.32
N GLU A 23 23.80 7.61 6.21
CA GLU A 23 23.03 7.51 4.97
C GLU A 23 23.34 8.70 4.05
N SER A 24 23.30 8.44 2.74
CA SER A 24 23.44 9.49 1.75
C SER A 24 22.20 10.40 1.79
N PHE A 25 22.43 11.71 1.78
CA PHE A 25 21.36 12.69 1.65
C PHE A 25 20.57 12.44 0.34
N GLY A 26 19.24 12.53 0.41
CA GLY A 26 18.34 12.31 -0.73
C GLY A 26 17.86 10.86 -0.95
N CYS A 27 18.37 9.88 -0.20
CA CYS A 27 17.89 8.49 -0.30
C CYS A 27 16.56 8.23 0.42
N ASN A 28 16.20 9.09 1.36
CA ASN A 28 14.93 9.01 2.07
C ASN A 28 14.14 10.30 1.85
N LYS A 29 12.81 10.17 1.83
CA LYS A 29 11.90 11.29 1.69
C LYS A 29 10.93 11.36 2.85
N LEU A 30 10.53 12.56 3.23
CA LEU A 30 9.38 12.82 4.07
C LEU A 30 8.27 13.32 3.15
N ILE A 31 7.20 12.56 3.04
CA ILE A 31 6.00 12.95 2.30
C ILE A 31 4.94 13.34 3.32
N THR A 32 4.50 14.58 3.31
CA THR A 32 3.38 15.03 4.15
C THR A 32 2.09 14.94 3.36
N ILE A 33 1.08 14.27 3.90
CA ILE A 33 -0.25 14.15 3.30
C ILE A 33 -1.33 14.78 4.17
N GLU A 34 -2.39 15.27 3.54
CA GLU A 34 -3.64 15.69 4.18
C GLU A 34 -4.76 14.72 3.82
N ASP A 35 -5.43 14.15 4.81
CA ASP A 35 -6.61 13.31 4.59
C ASP A 35 -7.90 14.14 4.39
N GLN A 36 -9.02 13.46 4.11
CA GLN A 36 -10.31 14.13 3.87
C GLN A 36 -10.84 14.91 5.08
N ASP A 37 -10.40 14.56 6.30
CA ASP A 37 -10.77 15.21 7.55
C ASP A 37 -9.79 16.35 7.94
N LYS A 38 -8.84 16.68 7.05
CA LYS A 38 -7.77 17.68 7.24
C LYS A 38 -6.75 17.30 8.31
N ASN A 39 -6.58 16.02 8.59
CA ASN A 39 -5.48 15.56 9.43
C ASN A 39 -4.21 15.53 8.60
N ILE A 40 -3.11 16.00 9.19
CA ILE A 40 -1.79 15.96 8.59
C ILE A 40 -1.04 14.73 9.08
N ILE A 41 -0.49 13.97 8.15
CA ILE A 41 0.30 12.76 8.43
C ILE A 41 1.61 12.84 7.66
N ASP A 42 2.70 12.47 8.34
CA ASP A 42 4.03 12.41 7.75
C ASP A 42 4.37 10.95 7.42
N LEU A 43 4.83 10.71 6.20
CA LEU A 43 5.25 9.40 5.71
C LEU A 43 6.76 9.41 5.46
N ILE A 44 7.48 8.52 6.14
CA ILE A 44 8.88 8.26 5.90
C ILE A 44 8.98 7.25 4.76
N VAL A 45 9.53 7.69 3.63
CA VAL A 45 9.82 6.89 2.45
C VAL A 45 11.30 6.53 2.45
N THR A 46 11.59 5.24 2.31
CA THR A 46 12.95 4.70 2.29
C THR A 46 13.23 4.02 0.94
N PRO A 47 14.48 3.67 0.61
CA PRO A 47 14.77 2.91 -0.61
C PRO A 47 14.04 1.57 -0.72
N GLY A 48 13.57 1.01 0.39
CA GLY A 48 12.77 -0.22 0.43
C GLY A 48 11.26 0.00 0.30
N THR A 49 10.78 1.24 0.26
CA THR A 49 9.36 1.54 0.08
C THR A 49 8.95 1.24 -1.36
N TYR A 50 7.99 0.34 -1.55
CA TYR A 50 7.53 -0.05 -2.87
C TYR A 50 6.44 0.89 -3.37
N PHE A 51 6.73 1.67 -4.42
CA PHE A 51 5.72 2.40 -5.18
C PHE A 51 5.12 1.46 -6.21
N VAL A 52 3.82 1.21 -6.10
CA VAL A 52 3.10 0.34 -7.04
C VAL A 52 3.21 0.89 -8.46
N ASP A 53 3.44 0.00 -9.42
CA ASP A 53 3.71 0.30 -10.83
C ASP A 53 4.92 1.22 -11.06
N LEU A 54 5.82 1.32 -10.07
CA LEU A 54 6.96 2.25 -10.08
C LEU A 54 6.51 3.70 -10.31
N ALA A 55 5.32 4.05 -9.84
CA ALA A 55 4.76 5.38 -10.00
C ALA A 55 5.66 6.44 -9.33
N MET A 56 5.84 7.55 -10.04
CA MET A 56 6.47 8.75 -9.48
C MET A 56 5.38 9.59 -8.85
N ALA A 57 5.47 9.83 -7.54
CA ALA A 57 4.53 10.68 -6.81
C ALA A 57 4.97 12.15 -6.85
N GLU A 58 4.02 13.05 -7.01
CA GLU A 58 4.20 14.49 -7.05
C GLU A 58 3.32 15.21 -6.01
N GLU A 59 3.65 16.46 -5.69
CA GLU A 59 2.79 17.28 -4.83
C GLU A 59 1.42 17.48 -5.50
N GLY A 60 0.34 17.27 -4.74
CA GLY A 60 -1.03 17.29 -5.24
C GLY A 60 -1.59 15.93 -5.64
N ASP A 61 -0.78 14.88 -5.72
CA ASP A 61 -1.29 13.52 -5.98
C ASP A 61 -2.04 12.97 -4.77
N THR A 62 -3.12 12.22 -5.03
CA THR A 62 -3.75 11.37 -4.02
C THR A 62 -2.99 10.05 -3.93
N ILE A 63 -2.67 9.65 -2.70
CA ILE A 63 -1.99 8.39 -2.43
C ILE A 63 -2.66 7.60 -1.32
N THR A 64 -2.46 6.29 -1.33
CA THR A 64 -2.68 5.40 -0.20
C THR A 64 -1.35 4.79 0.23
N ALA A 65 -0.93 5.06 1.46
CA ALA A 65 0.31 4.55 2.03
C ALA A 65 0.01 3.46 3.06
N TYR A 66 0.60 2.28 2.87
CA TYR A 66 0.53 1.16 3.80
C TYR A 66 1.78 1.06 4.66
N PHE A 67 1.57 0.78 5.95
CA PHE A 67 2.61 0.64 6.96
C PHE A 67 2.31 -0.54 7.89
N ASP A 68 3.32 -1.00 8.63
CA ASP A 68 3.12 -2.03 9.67
C ASP A 68 2.51 -1.40 10.91
N ALA A 69 1.27 -1.77 11.24
CA ALA A 69 0.55 -1.32 12.42
C ALA A 69 1.22 -1.74 13.74
N ASN A 70 2.10 -2.75 13.71
CA ASN A 70 2.86 -3.17 14.89
C ASN A 70 4.18 -2.41 15.06
N ALA A 71 4.58 -1.59 14.09
CA ALA A 71 5.80 -0.81 14.20
C ALA A 71 5.63 0.31 15.25
N PRO A 72 6.64 0.58 16.08
CA PRO A 72 6.56 1.65 17.07
C PRO A 72 6.46 3.02 16.38
N VAL A 73 5.40 3.77 16.68
CA VAL A 73 5.18 5.13 16.18
C VAL A 73 5.46 6.14 17.31
N PRO A 74 6.38 7.09 17.13
CA PRO A 74 6.62 8.14 18.11
C PRO A 74 5.37 9.00 18.30
N LEU A 75 5.03 9.33 19.55
CA LEU A 75 3.90 10.21 19.91
C LEU A 75 4.26 11.69 19.70
N ILE A 76 4.46 12.08 18.44
CA ILE A 76 4.71 13.46 18.01
C ILE A 76 3.66 13.90 16.99
N TYR A 77 3.52 15.21 16.77
CA TYR A 77 2.63 15.78 15.77
C TYR A 77 3.42 16.53 14.67
N PRO A 78 3.15 16.30 13.37
CA PRO A 78 2.30 15.24 12.83
C PRO A 78 2.80 13.83 13.19
N PRO A 79 1.91 12.82 13.29
CA PRO A 79 2.32 11.44 13.46
C PRO A 79 3.13 10.98 12.24
N ARG A 80 4.20 10.21 12.48
CA ARG A 80 5.13 9.74 11.44
C ARG A 80 5.05 8.24 11.25
N PHE A 81 4.75 7.79 10.04
CA PHE A 81 4.69 6.38 9.70
C PHE A 81 5.75 6.02 8.66
N ARG A 82 6.42 4.87 8.82
CA ARG A 82 7.30 4.35 7.79
C ARG A 82 6.46 3.62 6.75
N ALA A 83 6.40 4.17 5.53
CA ALA A 83 5.65 3.57 4.44
C ALA A 83 6.39 2.35 3.92
N LEU A 84 5.68 1.22 3.82
CA LEU A 84 6.15 -0.01 3.19
C LEU A 84 5.76 -0.03 1.72
N ILE A 85 4.52 0.35 1.43
CA ILE A 85 3.95 0.37 0.08
C ILE A 85 3.21 1.69 -0.10
N ILE A 86 3.39 2.33 -1.25
CA ILE A 86 2.63 3.52 -1.65
C ILE A 86 1.95 3.22 -2.99
N ILE A 87 0.66 3.52 -3.05
CA ILE A 87 -0.13 3.48 -4.27
C ILE A 87 -0.49 4.92 -4.60
N VAL A 88 -0.04 5.38 -5.77
CA VAL A 88 -0.45 6.67 -6.34
C VAL A 88 -1.68 6.41 -7.20
N GLY A 89 -2.77 7.12 -6.96
CA GLY A 89 -4.01 6.83 -7.65
C GLY A 89 -5.16 7.74 -7.28
N THR A 90 -6.30 7.50 -7.91
CA THR A 90 -7.53 8.26 -7.68
C THR A 90 -8.47 7.50 -6.74
N ASP A 91 -9.43 8.23 -6.15
CA ASP A 91 -10.48 7.66 -5.30
C ASP A 91 -11.37 6.61 -6.01
N GLU A 92 -11.21 6.43 -7.32
CA GLU A 92 -11.97 5.47 -8.13
C GLU A 92 -11.44 4.03 -8.01
N VAL A 93 -10.18 3.85 -7.60
CA VAL A 93 -9.55 2.55 -7.45
C VAL A 93 -9.29 2.28 -5.96
N ASN A 94 -9.97 1.27 -5.44
CA ASN A 94 -9.72 0.79 -4.09
C ASN A 94 -8.44 -0.06 -4.08
N SER A 95 -7.74 -0.03 -2.95
CA SER A 95 -6.60 -0.90 -2.71
C SER A 95 -6.75 -1.68 -1.41
N LYS A 96 -6.15 -2.86 -1.37
CA LYS A 96 -5.98 -3.63 -0.14
C LYS A 96 -4.65 -4.35 -0.15
N VAL A 97 -3.85 -4.12 0.88
CA VAL A 97 -2.64 -4.91 1.16
C VAL A 97 -2.89 -5.77 2.38
N ASP A 98 -2.86 -7.09 2.20
CA ASP A 98 -3.05 -8.04 3.31
C ASP A 98 -2.50 -9.42 2.94
N TYR A 99 -2.43 -10.32 3.90
CA TYR A 99 -2.29 -11.75 3.65
C TYR A 99 -3.63 -12.34 3.21
N PHE A 100 -3.62 -13.08 2.10
CA PHE A 100 -4.79 -13.78 1.59
C PHE A 100 -4.60 -15.28 1.73
N ASN A 101 -5.56 -15.95 2.37
CA ASN A 101 -5.52 -17.40 2.56
C ASN A 101 -5.78 -18.16 1.24
N ARG A 102 -5.78 -19.49 1.29
CA ARG A 102 -6.09 -20.37 0.15
C ARG A 102 -7.44 -20.10 -0.53
N GLN A 103 -8.40 -19.49 0.17
CA GLN A 103 -9.72 -19.14 -0.37
C GLN A 103 -9.78 -17.69 -0.89
N LEU A 104 -8.61 -17.03 -0.95
CA LEU A 104 -8.44 -15.62 -1.30
C LEU A 104 -9.27 -14.69 -0.42
N SER A 105 -9.39 -15.03 0.86
CA SER A 105 -9.94 -14.15 1.88
C SER A 105 -8.81 -13.46 2.63
N SER A 106 -8.93 -12.15 2.82
CA SER A 106 -8.00 -11.33 3.58
C SER A 106 -7.96 -11.76 5.04
N SER A 107 -6.85 -11.49 5.73
CA SER A 107 -6.59 -11.97 7.08
C SER A 107 -7.54 -11.38 8.12
N ASP A 108 -8.00 -10.15 7.88
CA ASP A 108 -9.05 -9.48 8.66
C ASP A 108 -10.47 -10.00 8.37
N GLY A 109 -10.65 -10.88 7.39
CA GLY A 109 -11.95 -11.43 6.99
C GLY A 109 -12.89 -10.44 6.31
N MET A 110 -12.39 -9.28 5.85
CA MET A 110 -13.24 -8.21 5.29
C MET A 110 -13.34 -8.22 3.77
N LEU A 111 -12.40 -8.83 3.05
CA LEU A 111 -12.39 -8.89 1.58
C LEU A 111 -12.12 -10.31 1.10
N ARG A 112 -12.85 -10.74 0.07
CA ARG A 112 -12.61 -11.98 -0.66
C ARG A 112 -12.50 -11.70 -2.15
N LEU A 113 -11.50 -12.28 -2.80
CA LEU A 113 -11.23 -12.08 -4.21
C LEU A 113 -11.86 -13.18 -5.06
N ASN A 114 -12.48 -12.77 -6.17
CA ASN A 114 -12.94 -13.65 -7.23
C ASN A 114 -12.08 -13.38 -8.46
N ILE A 115 -11.07 -14.20 -8.71
CA ILE A 115 -10.17 -14.04 -9.86
C ILE A 115 -10.94 -14.33 -11.14
N SER A 116 -10.85 -13.41 -12.11
CA SER A 116 -11.38 -13.60 -13.46
C SER A 116 -10.23 -13.69 -14.48
N ASP A 117 -10.56 -14.09 -15.71
CA ASP A 117 -9.59 -14.13 -16.83
C ASP A 117 -9.02 -12.75 -17.19
N THR A 118 -9.62 -11.66 -16.68
CA THR A 118 -9.17 -10.28 -16.90
C THR A 118 -8.31 -9.76 -15.76
N THR A 119 -8.19 -10.49 -14.65
CA THR A 119 -7.33 -10.10 -13.52
C THR A 119 -5.86 -10.25 -13.92
N ILE A 120 -5.09 -9.17 -13.83
CA ILE A 120 -3.65 -9.19 -14.03
C ILE A 120 -2.98 -9.66 -12.73
N ILE A 121 -2.16 -10.71 -12.80
CA ILE A 121 -1.42 -11.23 -11.63
C ILE A 121 0.07 -11.15 -11.92
N ILE A 122 0.78 -10.36 -11.13
CA ILE A 122 2.20 -10.06 -11.33
C ILE A 122 2.99 -10.12 -10.03
N LEU A 123 4.31 -10.18 -10.16
CA LEU A 123 5.28 -9.99 -9.09
C LEU A 123 5.61 -8.50 -8.93
N GLN A 124 6.23 -8.13 -7.80
CA GLN A 124 6.68 -6.74 -7.53
C GLN A 124 7.61 -6.16 -8.60
N ASN A 125 8.34 -7.01 -9.32
CA ASN A 125 9.23 -6.59 -10.42
C ASN A 125 8.50 -6.53 -11.78
N GLY A 126 7.17 -6.61 -11.80
CA GLY A 126 6.34 -6.54 -13.00
C GLY A 126 6.28 -7.81 -13.84
N GLN A 127 6.94 -8.90 -13.44
CA GLN A 127 6.86 -10.17 -14.17
C GLN A 127 5.54 -10.89 -13.90
N PRO A 128 5.00 -11.64 -14.88
CA PRO A 128 3.76 -12.39 -14.69
C PRO A 128 3.91 -13.48 -13.62
N PHE A 129 2.86 -13.68 -12.83
CA PHE A 129 2.77 -14.76 -11.85
C PHE A 129 1.76 -15.81 -12.32
N TYR A 130 2.23 -17.04 -12.51
CA TYR A 130 1.43 -18.13 -13.13
C TYR A 130 0.85 -19.15 -12.15
N GLN A 131 1.06 -18.96 -10.84
CA GLN A 131 0.56 -19.86 -9.80
C GLN A 131 -0.70 -19.30 -9.14
N ASP A 132 -1.29 -20.07 -8.22
CA ASP A 132 -2.37 -19.59 -7.35
C ASP A 132 -1.80 -18.52 -6.37
N PRO A 133 -2.35 -17.28 -6.35
CA PRO A 133 -1.87 -16.22 -5.46
C PRO A 133 -2.26 -16.43 -4.00
N GLY A 134 -3.11 -17.41 -3.68
CA GLY A 134 -3.48 -17.74 -2.31
C GLY A 134 -2.28 -18.15 -1.44
N ASN A 135 -2.42 -17.93 -0.13
CA ASN A 135 -1.36 -18.10 0.87
C ASN A 135 -0.15 -17.17 0.69
N HIS A 136 -0.38 -15.95 0.18
CA HIS A 136 0.64 -14.92 0.04
C HIS A 136 0.14 -13.59 0.60
N PHE A 137 1.08 -12.68 0.86
CA PHE A 137 0.76 -11.26 0.97
C PHE A 137 0.51 -10.70 -0.43
N LEU A 138 -0.61 -10.01 -0.61
CA LEU A 138 -1.04 -9.46 -1.90
C LEU A 138 -1.27 -7.97 -1.76
N ILE A 139 -0.87 -7.22 -2.79
CA ILE A 139 -1.41 -5.89 -3.06
C ILE A 139 -2.51 -6.07 -4.10
N VAL A 140 -3.72 -5.68 -3.76
CA VAL A 140 -4.90 -5.85 -4.59
C VAL A 140 -5.41 -4.48 -5.00
N LEU A 141 -5.50 -4.22 -6.30
CA LEU A 141 -6.18 -3.05 -6.86
C LEU A 141 -7.52 -3.50 -7.44
N TYR A 142 -8.61 -2.88 -7.01
CA TYR A 142 -9.96 -3.30 -7.36
C TYR A 142 -10.94 -2.14 -7.41
N GLY A 143 -12.00 -2.32 -8.19
CA GLY A 143 -13.08 -1.34 -8.31
C GLY A 143 -14.20 -1.61 -7.29
N PRO A 144 -15.46 -1.71 -7.76
CA PRO A 144 -16.60 -2.01 -6.89
C PRO A 144 -16.51 -3.39 -6.21
N SER A 145 -17.13 -3.50 -5.03
CA SER A 145 -17.29 -4.75 -4.29
C SER A 145 -18.74 -4.94 -3.82
N THR A 146 -19.10 -6.17 -3.44
CA THR A 146 -20.41 -6.45 -2.83
C THR A 146 -20.51 -5.85 -1.43
N ARG A 147 -21.74 -5.65 -0.95
CA ARG A 147 -22.01 -5.18 0.44
C ARG A 147 -22.09 -6.32 1.48
N SER A 148 -21.53 -7.49 1.19
CA SER A 148 -21.48 -8.63 2.12
C SER A 148 -20.29 -8.52 3.07
N ILE A 149 -20.24 -9.37 4.09
CA ILE A 149 -19.05 -9.55 4.95
C ILE A 149 -18.62 -11.03 4.84
N PRO A 150 -17.45 -11.34 4.26
CA PRO A 150 -16.55 -10.42 3.55
C PRO A 150 -17.19 -9.80 2.31
N ALA A 151 -16.74 -8.60 1.96
CA ALA A 151 -17.04 -8.01 0.65
C ALA A 151 -16.36 -8.86 -0.43
N GLN A 152 -16.98 -8.98 -1.60
CA GLN A 152 -16.44 -9.75 -2.71
C GLN A 152 -16.17 -8.82 -3.89
N THR A 153 -15.02 -8.98 -4.54
CA THR A 153 -14.66 -8.20 -5.71
C THR A 153 -13.91 -9.04 -6.75
N THR A 154 -13.97 -8.61 -8.00
CA THR A 154 -13.09 -9.08 -9.07
C THR A 154 -11.97 -8.06 -9.22
N PRO A 155 -10.74 -8.35 -8.80
CA PRO A 155 -9.66 -7.38 -8.83
C PRO A 155 -9.19 -7.10 -10.26
N TYR A 156 -8.72 -5.86 -10.47
CA TYR A 156 -8.05 -5.47 -11.71
C TYR A 156 -6.63 -6.04 -11.73
N THR A 157 -5.90 -5.83 -10.65
CA THR A 157 -4.50 -6.25 -10.51
C THR A 157 -4.27 -6.87 -9.15
N ILE A 158 -3.51 -7.96 -9.13
CA ILE A 158 -2.95 -8.59 -7.94
C ILE A 158 -1.42 -8.59 -8.08
N ILE A 159 -0.73 -7.98 -7.13
CA ILE A 159 0.72 -8.02 -7.04
C ILE A 159 1.08 -8.95 -5.88
N VAL A 160 1.76 -10.05 -6.18
CA VAL A 160 2.15 -11.06 -5.21
C VAL A 160 3.47 -10.64 -4.55
N LEU A 161 3.46 -10.55 -3.22
CA LEU A 161 4.65 -10.29 -2.41
C LEU A 161 5.25 -11.62 -1.97
N CYS A 162 6.22 -12.11 -2.75
CA CYS A 162 7.01 -13.27 -2.37
C CYS A 162 8.04 -12.86 -1.31
N GLN A 163 8.00 -13.50 -0.14
CA GLN A 163 9.07 -13.36 0.85
C GLN A 163 10.24 -14.26 0.46
N GLU A 164 11.46 -13.77 0.65
CA GLU A 164 12.69 -14.58 0.60
C GLU A 164 12.87 -15.41 1.88
#